data_AF-A0A224Y2U3-F1
#
_entry.id   AF-A0A224Y2U3-F1
#
_cell.length_a   1.000
_cell.length_b   1.000
_cell.length_c   1.000
_cell.angle_alpha   90.00
_cell.angle_beta   90.00
_cell.angle_gamma   90.00
#
_symmetry.space_group_name_H-M   'P 1'
#
loop_
_entity.id
_entity.type
_entity.pdbx_description
1 polymer ?
#
loop_
_entity_poly.entity_id
_entity_poly.type
_entity_poly.pdbx_seq_one_letter_code
_entity_poly.pdbx_strand_id
1 'polypeptide(L)'
;IIRLLVLVCTVMATVVHAKPQFYNFPQQPHDPAEEADFHAPAQYKFDYSVRDPHSGDVKSQWEHRDGDEVKGSYTVHDPDGSVRT
;
A
#
# COMPACT_ATOMS: atom_id res chain seq x y z
N ILE A 1 -10.32 22.70 28.55
CA ILE A 1 -9.20 21.87 28.03
C ILE A 1 -9.51 20.36 28.19
N ILE A 2 -9.84 19.85 29.38
CA ILE A 2 -10.22 18.43 29.57
C ILE A 2 -11.48 18.03 28.76
N ARG A 3 -12.50 18.89 28.67
CA ARG A 3 -13.70 18.61 27.84
C ARG A 3 -13.46 18.62 26.32
N LEU A 4 -12.42 19.31 25.86
CA LEU A 4 -12.02 19.32 24.44
C LEU A 4 -11.25 18.04 24.09
N LEU A 5 -10.41 17.56 25.01
CA LEU A 5 -9.64 16.33 24.83
C LEU A 5 -10.52 15.07 24.84
N VAL A 6 -11.55 15.03 25.69
CA VAL A 6 -12.53 13.92 25.73
C VAL A 6 -13.35 13.86 24.43
N LEU A 7 -13.73 15.00 23.87
CA LEU A 7 -14.47 15.07 22.60
C LEU A 7 -13.63 14.63 21.40
N VAL A 8 -12.33 14.98 21.39
CA VAL A 8 -11.40 14.52 20.35
C VAL A 8 -11.20 13.01 20.40
N CYS A 9 -11.02 12.43 21.60
CA CYS A 9 -10.89 10.97 21.76
C CYS A 9 -12.16 10.20 21.34
N THR A 10 -13.36 10.71 21.65
CA THR A 10 -14.60 10.01 21.27
C THR A 10 -14.87 10.07 19.77
N VAL A 11 -14.54 11.18 19.10
CA VAL A 11 -14.67 11.29 17.63
C VAL A 11 -13.72 10.30 16.94
N MET A 12 -12.47 10.19 17.37
CA MET A 12 -11.49 9.25 16.80
C MET A 12 -11.91 7.79 17.01
N ALA A 13 -12.53 7.46 18.14
CA ALA A 13 -13.03 6.10 18.41
C ALA A 13 -14.16 5.67 17.46
N THR A 14 -15.04 6.59 17.05
CA THR A 14 -16.15 6.27 16.12
C THR A 14 -15.67 6.03 14.69
N VAL A 15 -14.63 6.72 14.22
CA VAL A 15 -14.08 6.53 12.86
C VAL A 15 -13.48 5.14 12.67
N VAL A 16 -12.88 4.57 13.73
CA VAL A 16 -12.23 3.26 13.68
C VAL A 16 -13.24 2.09 13.63
N HIS A 17 -14.52 2.32 13.95
CA HIS A 17 -15.55 1.26 14.05
C HIS A 17 -16.43 1.07 12.80
N ALA A 18 -16.08 1.71 11.67
CA ALA A 18 -16.80 1.52 10.42
C ALA A 18 -16.62 0.08 9.92
N LYS A 19 -17.67 -0.74 10.03
CA LYS A 19 -17.69 -2.10 9.46
C LYS A 19 -17.68 -2.01 7.93
N PRO A 20 -16.89 -2.83 7.22
CA PRO A 20 -16.93 -2.85 5.76
C PRO A 20 -18.35 -3.22 5.31
N GLN A 21 -18.93 -2.37 4.47
CA GLN A 21 -20.19 -2.66 3.80
C GLN A 21 -19.88 -3.56 2.61
N PHE A 22 -20.22 -4.85 2.71
CA PHE A 22 -20.14 -5.78 1.59
C PHE A 22 -21.28 -5.46 0.60
N TYR A 23 -20.95 -4.95 -0.58
CA TYR A 23 -21.90 -4.85 -1.68
C TYR A 23 -22.14 -6.24 -2.25
N ASN A 24 -23.40 -6.68 -2.25
CA ASN A 24 -23.80 -7.94 -2.86
C ASN A 24 -23.98 -7.73 -4.37
N PHE A 25 -23.00 -8.13 -5.17
CA PHE A 25 -23.11 -8.15 -6.62
C PHE A 25 -23.99 -9.35 -7.06
N PRO A 26 -24.85 -9.19 -8.09
CA PRO A 26 -25.61 -10.31 -8.63
C PRO A 26 -24.67 -11.42 -9.12
N GLN A 27 -24.88 -12.65 -8.66
CA GLN A 27 -24.12 -13.79 -9.16
C GLN A 27 -24.66 -14.21 -10.52
N GLN A 28 -23.84 -14.02 -11.56
CA GLN A 28 -24.13 -14.48 -12.90
C GLN A 28 -24.06 -16.03 -12.92
N PRO A 29 -24.96 -16.73 -13.63
CA PRO A 29 -24.93 -18.19 -13.70
C PRO A 29 -23.55 -18.66 -14.21
N HIS A 30 -22.88 -19.48 -13.42
CA HIS A 30 -21.57 -20.02 -13.73
C HIS A 30 -21.74 -21.32 -14.52
N ASP A 31 -21.40 -21.32 -15.81
CA ASP A 31 -21.31 -22.55 -16.60
C ASP A 31 -20.21 -23.46 -15.99
N PRO A 32 -20.39 -24.80 -15.86
CA PRO A 32 -19.46 -25.67 -15.13
C PRO A 32 -18.16 -25.99 -15.90
N ALA A 33 -17.91 -25.34 -17.03
CA ALA A 33 -16.84 -25.68 -17.97
C ALA A 33 -15.78 -24.58 -18.04
N GLU A 34 -15.12 -24.31 -16.92
CA GLU A 34 -13.74 -23.79 -16.82
C GLU A 34 -13.45 -23.49 -15.34
N GLU A 35 -13.20 -24.54 -14.55
CA GLU A 35 -12.31 -24.36 -13.39
C GLU A 35 -10.89 -24.21 -13.94
N ALA A 36 -10.60 -23.05 -14.53
CA ALA A 36 -9.23 -22.64 -14.76
C ALA A 36 -8.58 -22.55 -13.38
N ASP A 37 -7.57 -23.39 -13.14
CA ASP A 37 -6.76 -23.38 -11.94
C ASP A 37 -6.06 -22.01 -11.82
N PHE A 38 -6.73 -21.06 -11.15
CA PHE A 38 -6.27 -19.69 -10.97
C PHE A 38 -5.26 -19.55 -9.81
N HIS A 39 -4.63 -20.64 -9.37
CA HIS A 39 -3.62 -20.64 -8.31
C HIS A 39 -2.20 -20.37 -8.85
N ALA A 40 -2.04 -19.29 -9.62
CA ALA A 40 -0.69 -18.78 -9.89
C ALA A 40 -0.13 -18.10 -8.63
N PRO A 41 1.16 -18.29 -8.29
CA PRO A 41 1.79 -17.55 -7.19
C PRO A 41 1.75 -16.04 -7.46
N ALA A 42 1.60 -15.25 -6.39
CA ALA A 42 1.56 -13.79 -6.50
C ALA A 42 2.89 -13.24 -7.06
N GLN A 43 2.85 -12.47 -8.14
CA GLN A 43 4.02 -11.89 -8.77
C GLN A 43 3.78 -10.43 -9.15
N TYR A 44 4.69 -9.54 -8.75
CA TYR A 44 4.72 -8.16 -9.23
C TYR A 44 6.12 -7.56 -9.17
N LYS A 45 6.34 -6.52 -9.97
CA LYS A 45 7.52 -5.67 -9.95
C LYS A 45 7.09 -4.22 -10.00
N PHE A 46 7.62 -3.43 -9.09
CA PHE A 46 7.31 -2.02 -8.94
C PHE A 46 8.59 -1.24 -8.68
N ASP A 47 8.72 -0.09 -9.30
CA ASP A 47 9.81 0.85 -9.09
C ASP A 47 9.32 2.29 -9.22
N TYR A 48 9.92 3.18 -8.44
CA TYR A 48 9.74 4.62 -8.61
C TYR A 48 11.00 5.39 -8.27
N SER A 49 11.14 6.56 -8.88
CA SER A 49 12.22 7.49 -8.54
C SER A 49 11.73 8.93 -8.57
N VAL A 50 12.35 9.76 -7.73
CA VAL A 50 12.16 11.20 -7.70
C VAL A 50 13.51 11.84 -7.99
N ARG A 51 13.51 12.80 -8.90
CA ARG A 51 14.64 13.69 -9.17
C ARG A 51 14.10 15.09 -9.38
N ASP A 52 14.07 15.86 -8.30
CA ASP A 52 13.61 17.24 -8.30
C ASP A 52 14.79 18.18 -8.00
N PRO A 53 15.36 18.86 -9.02
CA PRO A 53 16.44 19.82 -8.81
C PRO A 53 16.04 21.04 -7.99
N HIS A 54 14.75 21.38 -7.90
CA HIS A 54 14.30 22.56 -7.19
C HIS A 54 14.27 22.34 -5.68
N SER A 55 13.70 21.22 -5.22
CA SER A 55 13.73 20.83 -3.81
C SER A 55 15.03 20.11 -3.40
N GLY A 56 15.81 19.63 -4.37
CA GLY A 56 16.98 18.78 -4.13
C GLY A 56 16.61 17.32 -3.82
N ASP A 57 15.34 16.94 -3.98
CA ASP A 57 14.88 15.60 -3.67
C ASP A 57 15.37 14.57 -4.70
N VAL A 58 16.22 13.65 -4.25
CA VAL A 58 16.70 12.51 -5.03
C VAL A 58 16.51 11.24 -4.23
N LYS A 59 15.61 10.39 -4.70
CA LYS A 59 15.31 9.08 -4.09
C LYS A 59 14.86 8.06 -5.13
N SER A 60 15.03 6.79 -4.81
CA SER A 60 14.54 5.69 -5.63
C SER A 60 14.14 4.50 -4.78
N GLN A 61 13.13 3.77 -5.21
CA GLN A 61 12.65 2.57 -4.55
C GLN A 61 12.35 1.50 -5.60
N TRP A 62 12.53 0.24 -5.23
CA TRP A 62 11.99 -0.87 -5.99
C TRP A 62 11.51 -1.98 -5.06
N GLU A 63 10.52 -2.73 -5.53
CA GLU A 63 9.99 -3.92 -4.90
C GLU A 63 9.67 -4.99 -5.95
N HIS A 64 10.01 -6.24 -5.64
CA HIS A 64 9.72 -7.41 -6.45
C HIS A 64 9.19 -8.50 -5.54
N ARG A 65 8.01 -9.00 -5.85
CA ARG A 65 7.44 -10.20 -5.23
C ARG A 65 7.48 -11.39 -6.17
N ASP A 66 7.95 -12.51 -5.66
CA ASP A 66 7.90 -13.82 -6.30
C ASP A 66 7.32 -14.84 -5.31
N GLY A 67 6.02 -15.12 -5.46
CA GLY A 67 5.27 -15.98 -4.55
C GLY A 67 5.23 -15.42 -3.14
N ASP A 68 5.95 -16.08 -2.22
CA ASP A 68 6.02 -15.74 -0.80
C ASP A 68 7.24 -14.86 -0.46
N GLU A 69 8.14 -14.65 -1.41
CA GLU A 69 9.33 -13.81 -1.21
C GLU A 69 9.08 -12.41 -1.76
N VAL A 70 9.38 -11.39 -0.93
CA VAL A 70 9.39 -9.98 -1.33
C VAL A 70 10.78 -9.42 -1.10
N LYS A 71 11.33 -8.78 -2.13
CA LYS A 71 12.63 -8.11 -2.11
C LYS A 71 12.46 -6.67 -2.55
N GLY A 72 13.29 -5.79 -2.02
CA GLY A 72 13.28 -4.38 -2.41
C GLY A 72 14.46 -3.61 -1.86
N SER A 73 14.56 -2.36 -2.26
CA SER A 73 15.56 -1.41 -1.76
C SER A 73 15.00 0.00 -1.83
N TYR A 74 15.47 0.88 -0.96
CA TYR A 74 15.09 2.29 -0.99
C TYR A 74 16.31 3.18 -0.76
N THR A 75 16.64 4.00 -1.76
CA THR A 75 17.79 4.89 -1.72
C THR A 75 17.34 6.34 -1.54
N VAL A 76 18.03 7.08 -0.67
CA VAL A 76 17.78 8.50 -0.40
C VAL A 76 19.10 9.27 -0.37
N HIS A 77 19.15 10.41 -1.06
CA HIS A 77 20.23 11.37 -0.92
C HIS A 77 19.93 12.33 0.23
N ASP A 78 20.85 12.41 1.18
CA ASP A 78 20.76 13.35 2.28
C ASP A 78 21.33 14.73 1.88
N PRO A 79 20.94 15.80 2.60
CA PRO A 79 21.43 17.16 2.33
C PRO A 79 22.94 17.32 2.49
N ASP A 80 23.58 16.46 3.29
CA ASP A 80 25.03 16.42 3.49
C ASP A 80 25.78 15.71 2.35
N GLY A 81 25.06 15.23 1.34
CA GLY A 81 25.60 14.49 0.20
C GLY A 81 25.76 12.99 0.43
N SER A 82 25.42 12.48 1.63
CA SER A 82 25.39 11.05 1.91
C SER A 82 24.27 10.35 1.14
N VAL A 83 24.45 9.06 0.87
CA VAL A 83 23.42 8.21 0.24
C VAL A 83 23.13 7.03 1.16
N ARG A 84 21.87 6.91 1.58
CA ARG A 84 21.37 5.81 2.41
C ARG A 84 20.63 4.80 1.54
N THR A 85 20.67 3.52 1.90
CA THR A 85 19.99 2.40 1.20
C THR A 85 19.42 1.41 2.21
#